data_AF-A0A535GYZ0-F1
#
_entry.id   AF-A0A535GYZ0-F1
#
_cell.length_a   1.000
_cell.length_b   1.000
_cell.length_c   1.000
_cell.angle_alpha   90.00
_cell.angle_beta   90.00
_cell.angle_gamma   90.00
#
_symmetry.space_group_name_H-M   'P 1'
#
loop_
_entity.id
_entity.type
_entity.pdbx_description
1 polymer ?
#
loop_
_entity_poly.entity_id
_entity_poly.type
_entity_poly.pdbx_seq_one_letter_code
_entity_poly.pdbx_strand_id
1 'polypeptide(L)'
;MDEILLIFYLWPARSRARAVALAEALSLLGDLHARASEKGPLSEQGGLFWILLPAENLEAARVRLARSGYTAAVDWLEPVSEPVGHKKRVRGAAKDALQWHRRWYRRHRLFEEDPEVVREGAPDRRTFLLESSAGDVRPVAG
;
A
#
# COMPACT_ATOMS: atom_id res chain seq x y z
N MET A 1 -21.44 10.60 -4.78
CA MET A 1 -20.14 10.91 -4.15
C MET A 1 -19.07 10.40 -5.08
N ASP A 2 -18.02 11.18 -5.28
CA ASP A 2 -16.88 10.74 -6.08
C ASP A 2 -16.07 9.75 -5.25
N GLU A 3 -15.74 8.59 -5.82
CA GLU A 3 -15.02 7.54 -5.13
C GLU A 3 -13.62 7.39 -5.72
N ILE A 4 -12.63 7.31 -4.84
CA ILE A 4 -11.26 7.01 -5.19
C ILE A 4 -10.93 5.58 -4.81
N LEU A 5 -10.08 4.94 -5.62
CA LEU A 5 -9.57 3.61 -5.33
C LEU A 5 -8.24 3.72 -4.59
N LEU A 6 -8.15 3.03 -3.47
CA LEU A 6 -6.92 2.82 -2.72
C LEU A 6 -6.36 1.43 -3.02
N ILE A 7 -5.05 1.33 -3.21
CA ILE A 7 -4.30 0.09 -3.32
C ILE A 7 -3.46 -0.09 -2.05
N PHE A 8 -3.74 -1.13 -1.30
CA PHE A 8 -3.00 -1.49 -0.09
C PHE A 8 -1.97 -2.56 -0.43
N TYR A 9 -0.71 -2.30 -0.08
CA TYR A 9 0.40 -3.22 -0.23
C TYR A 9 0.74 -3.84 1.12
N LEU A 10 0.70 -5.17 1.21
CA LEU A 10 1.07 -5.88 2.41
C LEU A 10 2.58 -5.96 2.56
N TRP A 11 3.05 -6.02 3.80
CA TRP A 11 4.40 -6.47 4.08
C TRP A 11 4.65 -7.86 3.45
N PRO A 12 5.81 -8.13 2.83
CA PRO A 12 6.11 -9.44 2.25
C PRO A 12 5.93 -10.60 3.24
N ALA A 13 6.37 -10.39 4.50
CA ALA A 13 6.21 -11.34 5.60
C ALA A 13 4.73 -11.63 5.95
N ARG A 14 3.82 -10.72 5.58
CA ARG A 14 2.37 -10.80 5.87
C ARG A 14 1.54 -11.00 4.60
N SER A 15 2.16 -11.35 3.47
CA SER A 15 1.49 -11.53 2.17
C SER A 15 0.32 -12.52 2.19
N ARG A 16 0.35 -13.52 3.09
CA ARG A 16 -0.73 -14.50 3.29
C ARG A 16 -1.88 -14.01 4.17
N ALA A 17 -1.73 -12.87 4.86
CA ALA A 17 -2.71 -12.32 5.80
C ALA A 17 -3.72 -11.36 5.16
N ARG A 18 -3.96 -11.47 3.85
CA ARG A 18 -4.80 -10.53 3.07
C ARG A 18 -6.19 -10.30 3.66
N ALA A 19 -6.87 -11.36 4.08
CA ALA A 19 -8.22 -11.24 4.65
C ALA A 19 -8.22 -10.44 5.97
N VAL A 20 -7.23 -10.69 6.82
CA VAL A 20 -7.07 -9.98 8.11
C VAL A 20 -6.69 -8.51 7.87
N ALA A 21 -5.76 -8.26 6.94
CA ALA A 21 -5.36 -6.91 6.58
C ALA A 21 -6.51 -6.08 6.00
N LEU A 22 -7.35 -6.69 5.16
CA LEU A 22 -8.56 -6.04 4.64
C LEU A 22 -9.53 -5.70 5.78
N ALA A 23 -9.78 -6.64 6.71
CA ALA A 23 -10.66 -6.41 7.85
C ALA A 23 -10.12 -5.30 8.78
N GLU A 24 -8.81 -5.27 9.04
CA GLU A 24 -8.14 -4.20 9.77
C GLU A 24 -8.35 -2.85 9.08
N ALA A 25 -8.03 -2.75 7.79
CA ALA A 25 -8.15 -1.52 7.02
C ALA A 25 -9.60 -1.00 6.97
N LEU A 26 -10.59 -1.88 6.78
CA LEU A 26 -12.00 -1.51 6.83
C LEU A 26 -12.44 -1.03 8.21
N SER A 27 -11.94 -1.65 9.28
CA SER A 27 -12.25 -1.23 10.65
C SER A 27 -11.65 0.15 10.95
N LEU A 28 -10.42 0.39 10.50
CA LEU A 28 -9.69 1.63 10.67
C LEU A 28 -10.30 2.81 9.91
N LEU A 29 -10.95 2.53 8.78
CA LEU A 29 -11.61 3.50 7.90
C LEU A 29 -13.16 3.46 7.99
N GLY A 30 -13.73 2.76 8.96
CA GLY A 30 -15.16 2.37 8.94
C GLY A 30 -16.16 3.54 8.95
N ASP A 31 -15.87 4.57 9.73
CA ASP A 31 -16.64 5.84 9.79
C ASP A 31 -16.36 6.77 8.59
N LEU A 32 -15.38 6.46 7.75
CA LEU A 32 -15.09 7.18 6.51
C LEU A 32 -15.83 6.59 5.30
N HIS A 33 -16.77 5.68 5.54
CA HIS A 33 -17.56 4.97 4.52
C HIS A 33 -16.71 4.19 3.50
N ALA A 34 -15.54 3.69 3.93
CA ALA A 34 -14.70 2.83 3.12
C ALA A 34 -15.37 1.48 2.81
N ARG A 35 -15.18 0.96 1.59
CA ARG A 35 -15.75 -0.32 1.15
C ARG A 35 -14.70 -1.18 0.46
N ALA A 36 -14.74 -2.48 0.67
CA ALA A 36 -13.86 -3.40 -0.07
C ALA A 36 -14.19 -3.37 -1.56
N SER A 37 -13.16 -3.45 -2.40
CA SER A 37 -13.32 -3.74 -3.83
C SER A 37 -12.78 -5.13 -4.14
N GLU A 38 -13.58 -5.94 -4.83
CA GLU A 38 -13.18 -7.29 -5.25
C GLU A 38 -12.12 -7.27 -6.35
N LYS A 39 -12.09 -6.19 -7.14
CA LYS A 39 -11.21 -6.01 -8.30
C LYS A 39 -10.47 -4.68 -8.21
N GLY A 40 -9.28 -4.65 -8.76
CA GLY A 40 -8.50 -3.44 -8.90
C GLY A 40 -7.34 -3.65 -9.86
N PRO A 41 -6.59 -2.58 -10.16
CA PRO A 41 -5.39 -2.68 -10.96
C PRO A 41 -4.31 -3.47 -10.22
N LEU A 42 -3.34 -4.00 -10.97
CA LEU A 42 -2.25 -4.83 -10.46
C LEU A 42 -2.73 -6.15 -9.84
N SER A 43 -3.88 -6.67 -10.27
CA SER A 43 -4.46 -7.92 -9.73
C SER A 43 -3.58 -9.16 -9.91
N GLU A 44 -2.63 -9.11 -10.84
CA GLU A 44 -1.61 -10.11 -11.08
C GLU A 44 -0.50 -10.12 -10.00
N GLN A 45 -0.37 -9.05 -9.22
CA GLN A 45 0.57 -8.97 -8.11
C GLN A 45 -0.05 -9.55 -6.83
N GLY A 46 0.64 -10.51 -6.22
CA GLY A 46 0.28 -11.02 -4.90
C GLY A 46 0.54 -10.00 -3.80
N GLY A 47 -0.14 -10.14 -2.65
CA GLY A 47 0.14 -9.31 -1.48
C GLY A 47 -0.45 -7.90 -1.52
N LEU A 48 -1.53 -7.69 -2.28
CA LEU A 48 -2.29 -6.44 -2.27
C LEU A 48 -3.80 -6.65 -2.14
N PHE A 49 -4.51 -5.57 -1.80
CA PHE A 49 -5.97 -5.50 -1.84
C PHE A 49 -6.43 -4.07 -2.11
N TRP A 50 -7.73 -3.89 -2.36
CA TRP A 50 -8.28 -2.62 -2.78
C TRP A 50 -9.47 -2.19 -1.93
N ILE A 51 -9.56 -0.89 -1.69
CA ILE A 51 -10.65 -0.25 -0.97
C ILE A 51 -11.13 0.96 -1.77
N LEU A 52 -12.44 1.13 -1.87
CA LEU A 52 -13.08 2.37 -2.34
C LEU A 52 -13.29 3.29 -1.15
N LEU A 53 -12.97 4.57 -1.33
CA LEU A 53 -13.13 5.61 -0.32
C LEU A 53 -13.79 6.83 -0.98
N PRO A 54 -14.75 7.52 -0.32
CA PRO A 54 -15.19 8.83 -0.76
C PRO A 54 -14.02 9.82 -0.82
N ALA A 55 -13.90 10.55 -1.93
CA ALA A 55 -12.75 11.42 -2.19
C ALA A 55 -12.53 12.49 -1.09
N GLU A 56 -13.62 12.99 -0.50
CA GLU A 56 -13.60 13.96 0.60
C GLU A 56 -12.88 13.44 1.86
N ASN A 57 -12.76 12.12 2.03
CA ASN A 57 -12.20 11.50 3.22
C ASN A 57 -10.71 11.12 3.06
N LEU A 58 -10.07 11.47 1.95
CA LEU A 58 -8.69 11.07 1.65
C LEU A 58 -7.68 11.50 2.73
N GLU A 59 -7.73 12.75 3.17
CA GLU A 59 -6.80 13.27 4.18
C GLU A 59 -7.10 12.70 5.58
N ALA A 60 -8.37 12.46 5.90
CA ALA A 60 -8.75 11.77 7.13
C ALA A 60 -8.24 10.32 7.15
N ALA A 61 -8.27 9.63 6.00
CA ALA A 61 -7.71 8.30 5.86
C ALA A 61 -6.18 8.32 6.05
N ARG A 62 -5.46 9.28 5.43
CA ARG A 62 -3.99 9.42 5.54
C ARG A 62 -3.50 9.36 6.99
N VAL A 63 -4.14 10.12 7.89
CA VAL A 63 -3.75 10.19 9.31
C VAL A 63 -3.91 8.84 10.02
N ARG A 64 -4.90 8.04 9.62
CA ARG A 64 -5.21 6.77 10.28
C ARG A 64 -4.36 5.62 9.77
N LEU A 65 -3.93 5.67 8.51
CA LEU A 65 -3.15 4.59 7.89
C LEU A 65 -1.86 4.28 8.65
N ALA A 66 -1.27 5.24 9.35
CA ALA A 66 -0.13 5.02 10.25
C ALA A 66 -0.40 4.03 11.40
N ARG A 67 -1.66 3.62 11.64
CA ARG A 67 -2.05 2.62 12.64
C ARG A 67 -2.26 1.23 12.06
N SER A 68 -2.11 1.04 10.74
CA SER A 68 -2.24 -0.29 10.14
C SER A 68 -1.05 -1.17 10.52
N GLY A 69 -1.29 -2.39 10.98
CA GLY A 69 -0.19 -3.32 11.25
C GLY A 69 0.26 -4.08 10.02
N TYR A 70 -0.65 -4.37 9.08
CA TYR A 70 -0.37 -5.32 8.00
C TYR A 70 0.13 -4.68 6.69
N THR A 71 0.02 -3.36 6.57
CA THR A 71 0.20 -2.62 5.34
C THR A 71 1.55 -1.93 5.32
N ALA A 72 2.37 -2.22 4.33
CA ALA A 72 3.64 -1.55 4.09
C ALA A 72 3.45 -0.20 3.38
N ALA A 73 2.47 -0.10 2.48
CA ALA A 73 2.17 1.13 1.79
C ALA A 73 0.72 1.19 1.29
N VAL A 74 0.22 2.39 1.04
CA VAL A 74 -1.05 2.66 0.38
C VAL A 74 -0.85 3.69 -0.71
N ASP A 75 -1.37 3.38 -1.90
CA ASP A 75 -1.48 4.32 -3.00
C ASP A 75 -2.95 4.66 -3.27
N TRP A 76 -3.22 5.87 -3.76
CA TRP A 76 -4.54 6.25 -4.30
C TRP A 76 -4.45 6.57 -5.78
N LEU A 77 -5.57 6.42 -6.50
CA LEU A 77 -5.63 6.58 -7.95
C LEU A 77 -6.40 7.83 -8.37
N GLU A 78 -5.73 8.67 -9.14
CA GLU A 78 -6.29 9.86 -9.79
C GLU A 78 -6.58 9.55 -11.27
N PRO A 79 -7.83 9.64 -11.75
CA PRO A 79 -8.13 9.52 -13.17
C PRO A 79 -7.43 10.62 -13.98
N VAL A 80 -6.85 10.28 -15.13
CA VAL A 80 -6.21 11.24 -16.04
C VAL A 80 -6.72 11.06 -17.47
N SER A 81 -6.88 12.18 -18.18
CA SER A 81 -7.46 12.24 -19.54
C SER A 81 -6.50 11.73 -20.63
N GLU A 82 -5.19 11.82 -20.39
CA GLU A 82 -4.14 11.46 -21.35
C GLU A 82 -3.12 10.50 -20.71
N PRO A 83 -2.45 9.64 -21.50
CA PRO A 83 -1.36 8.81 -21.00
C PRO A 83 -0.24 9.70 -20.46
N VAL A 84 0.06 9.57 -19.16
CA VAL A 84 1.18 10.27 -18.51
C VAL A 84 2.48 9.62 -19.01
N GLY A 85 2.97 10.03 -20.19
CA GLY A 85 4.20 9.40 -20.71
C GLY A 85 4.78 9.89 -22.04
N HIS A 86 4.07 10.63 -22.88
CA HIS A 86 4.60 10.89 -24.24
C HIS A 86 5.50 12.13 -24.40
N LYS A 87 5.55 13.08 -23.44
CA LYS A 87 6.26 14.36 -23.68
C LYS A 87 7.58 14.61 -22.93
N LYS A 88 8.00 13.78 -21.97
CA LYS A 88 9.36 13.84 -21.42
C LYS A 88 9.62 12.57 -20.61
N ARG A 89 10.62 11.78 -21.02
CA ARG A 89 11.15 10.63 -20.26
C ARG A 89 11.80 11.13 -18.97
N VAL A 90 10.99 11.50 -17.97
CA VAL A 90 11.44 11.53 -16.59
C VAL A 90 11.34 10.08 -16.12
N ARG A 91 12.49 9.47 -15.82
CA ARG A 91 12.67 8.03 -15.58
C ARG A 91 11.82 7.44 -14.43
N GLY A 92 11.05 8.28 -13.70
CA GLY A 92 10.09 7.90 -12.66
C GLY A 92 8.61 7.99 -13.06
N ALA A 93 8.20 8.97 -13.88
CA ALA A 93 6.78 9.27 -14.11
C ALA A 93 6.00 8.14 -14.83
N ALA A 94 6.68 7.29 -15.59
CA ALA A 94 6.07 6.13 -16.24
C ALA A 94 5.73 4.99 -15.26
N LYS A 95 6.34 4.94 -14.07
CA LYS A 95 6.05 3.92 -13.05
C LYS A 95 4.77 4.20 -12.27
N ASP A 96 4.26 5.43 -12.37
CA ASP A 96 3.08 5.89 -11.63
C ASP A 96 1.83 5.96 -12.51
N ALA A 97 1.96 5.75 -13.82
CA ALA A 97 0.83 5.66 -14.72
C ALA A 97 0.35 4.21 -14.83
N LEU A 98 -0.94 3.97 -14.59
CA LEU A 98 -1.55 2.65 -14.77
C LEU A 98 -2.78 2.76 -15.67
N GLN A 99 -3.04 1.71 -16.44
CA GLN A 99 -4.27 1.58 -17.20
C GLN A 99 -5.17 0.55 -16.55
N TRP A 100 -6.41 0.93 -16.27
CA TRP A 100 -7.41 0.04 -15.66
C TRP A 100 -8.80 0.36 -16.23
N HIS A 101 -9.55 -0.67 -16.62
CA HIS A 101 -10.84 -0.51 -17.32
C HIS A 101 -10.79 0.50 -18.50
N ARG A 102 -9.73 0.45 -19.32
CA ARG A 102 -9.51 1.36 -20.47
C ARG A 102 -9.39 2.84 -20.11
N ARG A 103 -9.25 3.18 -18.82
CA ARG A 103 -8.95 4.53 -18.33
C ARG A 103 -7.53 4.59 -17.79
N TRP A 104 -6.91 5.75 -17.93
CA TRP A 104 -5.59 6.02 -17.38
C TRP A 104 -5.73 6.60 -15.99
N TYR A 105 -4.87 6.15 -15.08
CA TYR A 105 -4.78 6.66 -13.73
C TYR A 105 -3.34 7.03 -13.42
N ARG A 106 -3.17 8.10 -12.65
CA ARG A 106 -1.94 8.41 -11.95
C ARG A 106 -2.04 7.88 -10.53
N ARG A 107 -1.02 7.16 -10.10
CA ARG A 107 -0.88 6.62 -8.77
C ARG A 107 -0.11 7.59 -7.89
N HIS A 108 -0.60 7.79 -6.68
CA HIS A 108 -0.01 8.70 -5.71
C HIS A 108 0.15 7.99 -4.37
N ARG A 109 1.32 8.14 -3.74
CA ARG A 109 1.60 7.56 -2.43
C ARG A 109 0.79 8.29 -1.36
N LEU A 110 -0.07 7.57 -0.67
CA LEU A 110 -0.85 8.08 0.46
C LEU A 110 -0.14 7.83 1.78
N PHE A 111 0.42 6.63 1.93
CA PHE A 111 1.11 6.17 3.14
C PHE A 111 2.21 5.18 2.76
N GLU A 112 3.36 5.27 3.43
CA GLU A 112 4.45 4.29 3.35
C GLU A 112 5.04 4.15 4.74
N GLU A 113 5.11 2.91 5.23
CA GLU A 113 5.70 2.63 6.53
C GLU A 113 7.22 2.61 6.40
N ASP A 114 7.90 3.36 7.29
CA ASP A 114 9.36 3.37 7.34
C ASP A 114 9.85 2.14 8.13
N PRO A 115 10.54 1.18 7.49
CA PRO A 115 11.03 -0.01 8.16
C PRO A 115 12.00 0.30 9.30
N GLU A 116 12.76 1.40 9.22
CA GLU A 116 13.71 1.78 10.26
C GLU A 116 12.99 2.31 11.50
N VAL A 117 11.98 3.17 11.31
CA VAL A 117 11.16 3.69 12.43
C VAL A 117 10.45 2.54 13.17
N VAL A 118 9.96 1.55 12.44
CA VAL A 118 9.34 0.35 13.05
C VAL A 118 10.35 -0.43 13.90
N ARG A 119 11.57 -0.64 13.39
CA ARG A 119 12.64 -1.31 14.16
C ARG A 119 13.11 -0.48 15.35
N GLU A 120 13.24 0.82 15.19
CA GLU A 120 13.59 1.73 16.27
C GLU A 120 12.53 1.76 17.36
N GLY A 121 11.26 1.56 17.03
CA GLY A 121 10.17 1.45 17.98
C GLY A 121 9.98 0.06 18.59
N ALA A 122 10.73 -0.95 18.12
CA ALA A 122 10.56 -2.32 18.56
C ALA A 122 10.89 -2.45 20.07
N PRO A 123 9.99 -3.04 20.88
CA PRO A 123 10.26 -3.25 22.30
C PRO A 123 11.34 -4.33 22.49
N ASP A 124 11.47 -5.26 21.55
CA ASP A 124 12.53 -6.25 21.56
C ASP A 124 13.79 -5.66 20.92
N ARG A 125 14.89 -5.61 21.67
CA ARG A 125 16.19 -5.11 21.20
C ARG A 125 17.23 -6.21 21.08
N ARG A 126 16.82 -7.48 21.21
CA ARG A 126 17.74 -8.62 21.18
C ARG A 126 18.26 -8.84 19.76
N THR A 127 19.51 -9.28 19.67
CA THR A 127 20.11 -9.69 18.41
C THR A 127 19.79 -11.15 18.14
N PHE A 128 19.22 -11.44 16.98
CA PHE A 128 18.97 -12.78 16.48
C PHE A 128 19.95 -13.12 15.36
N LEU A 129 20.17 -14.41 15.11
CA LEU A 129 20.94 -14.88 13.97
C LEU A 129 19.97 -15.34 12.89
N LEU A 130 20.04 -14.73 11.71
CA LEU A 130 19.24 -15.09 10.55
C LEU A 130 20.13 -15.77 9.51
N GLU A 131 19.78 -17.00 9.17
CA GLU A 131 20.41 -17.75 8.08
C GLU A 131 19.83 -17.27 6.73
N SER A 132 20.70 -16.98 5.78
CA SER A 132 20.34 -16.61 4.42
C SER A 132 19.98 -17.84 3.59
N SER A 133 19.33 -17.64 2.44
CA SER A 133 19.08 -18.73 1.48
C SER A 133 20.35 -19.39 0.93
N ALA A 134 21.52 -18.78 1.13
CA ALA A 134 22.82 -19.31 0.76
C ALA A 134 23.55 -20.02 1.92
N GLY A 135 22.94 -20.11 3.12
CA GLY A 135 23.53 -20.72 4.32
C GLY A 135 24.39 -19.78 5.16
N ASP A 136 24.53 -18.51 4.76
CA ASP A 136 25.27 -17.51 5.54
C ASP A 136 24.45 -17.06 6.75
N VAL A 137 25.07 -17.03 7.93
CA VAL A 137 24.42 -16.55 9.16
C VAL A 137 24.81 -15.09 9.42
N ARG A 138 23.82 -14.21 9.56
CA ARG A 138 24.05 -12.80 9.91
C ARG A 138 23.24 -12.36 11.13
N PRO A 139 23.79 -11.46 11.96
CA PRO A 139 23.02 -10.86 13.04
C PRO A 139 21.95 -9.92 12.48
N VAL A 140 20.76 -9.97 13.08
CA VAL A 140 19.64 -9.06 12.85
C VAL A 140 19.12 -8.58 14.20
N ALA A 141 18.87 -7.28 14.32
CA ALA A 141 18.24 -6.73 15.53
C ALA A 141 16.73 -6.95 15.47
N GLY A 142 16.14 -7.25 16.63
CA GLY A 142 14.70 -7.21 16.87
C GLY A 142 14.10 -5.83 16.64
#